data_AF-A0A1V2R607-F1
#
_entry.id   AF-A0A1V2R607-F1
#
_cell.length_a   1.000
_cell.length_b   1.000
_cell.length_c   1.000
_cell.angle_alpha   90.00
_cell.angle_beta   90.00
_cell.angle_gamma   90.00
#
_symmetry.space_group_name_H-M   'P 1'
#
loop_
_entity.id
_entity.type
_entity.pdbx_description
1 polymer ?
#
loop_
_entity_poly.entity_id
_entity_poly.type
_entity_poly.pdbx_seq_one_letter_code
_entity_poly.pdbx_strand_id
1 'polypeptide(L)'
;MKLTASLFAKSALATSLAIVSFHSEEASACAYEPLIGSVCYMVTDFCPRGFVRADGQLLQINANQALFSLVGNIYGGQMSAGTFGVPDLRGRSAIGVGQGTGLSVNVVRGQMIGAETATLTVNNLAMHSHDVTTVQPANDNVTIPAIPGTLSVAATLPLSTTAPSSGGAAPIAGLNYLSAISATVPVGAGTQNATFKGPYVQSKPAAGATLPADVTVSGSPTIPTFSFKVPEVVVGNTGANTPFSVRDPALGLTACIAAQGIYPERP
;
A
#
# COMPACT_ATOMS: atom_id res chain seq x y z
N MET A 1 109.84 34.94 21.50
CA MET A 1 110.54 33.94 20.67
C MET A 1 109.52 33.35 19.71
N LYS A 2 109.65 33.69 18.42
CA LYS A 2 108.77 33.24 17.32
C LYS A 2 108.86 31.71 17.20
N LEU A 3 107.75 31.03 16.96
CA LEU A 3 107.70 29.85 16.10
C LEU A 3 106.32 29.76 15.42
N THR A 4 106.41 29.61 14.11
CA THR A 4 105.40 29.67 13.04
C THR A 4 104.78 28.30 12.76
N ALA A 5 103.52 28.26 12.32
CA ALA A 5 103.07 27.42 11.19
C ALA A 5 101.61 27.72 10.81
N SER A 6 101.42 28.09 9.55
CA SER A 6 100.15 28.31 8.87
C SER A 6 99.32 27.03 8.75
N LEU A 7 98.00 27.15 8.59
CA LEU A 7 97.31 26.41 7.54
C LEU A 7 96.01 27.09 7.12
N PHE A 8 95.91 27.21 5.81
CA PHE A 8 94.80 27.69 5.01
C PHE A 8 93.49 26.92 5.26
N ALA A 9 92.38 27.64 5.04
CA ALA A 9 91.14 27.15 4.45
C ALA A 9 90.37 26.05 5.20
N LYS A 10 89.13 26.37 5.60
CA LYS A 10 87.93 25.91 4.89
C LYS A 10 86.66 26.42 5.59
N SER A 11 85.94 27.24 4.84
CA SER A 11 84.51 27.49 5.00
C SER A 11 83.77 26.15 4.97
N ALA A 12 82.84 25.94 5.91
CA ALA A 12 81.72 25.01 5.73
C ALA A 12 80.64 25.36 6.76
N LEU A 13 79.76 26.27 6.36
CA LEU A 13 78.44 26.47 6.91
C LEU A 13 77.68 25.14 6.77
N ALA A 14 77.64 24.33 7.83
CA ALA A 14 76.86 23.10 7.86
C ALA A 14 75.39 23.46 8.14
N THR A 15 74.70 23.97 7.12
CA THR A 15 73.23 23.96 7.07
C THR A 15 72.79 22.50 7.02
N SER A 16 72.35 21.97 8.17
CA SER A 16 71.66 20.70 8.26
C SER A 16 70.30 20.84 7.58
N LEU A 17 70.28 20.64 6.26
CA LEU A 17 69.08 20.45 5.48
C LEU A 17 68.55 19.05 5.83
N ALA A 18 67.68 18.98 6.85
CA ALA A 18 66.88 17.80 7.09
C ALA A 18 65.99 17.61 5.86
N ILE A 19 66.40 16.72 4.96
CA ILE A 19 65.54 16.21 3.89
C ILE A 19 64.45 15.42 4.61
N VAL A 20 63.33 16.09 4.89
CA VAL A 20 62.08 15.41 5.18
C VAL A 20 61.71 14.72 3.87
N SER A 21 61.99 13.42 3.79
CA SER A 21 61.47 12.58 2.72
C SER A 21 59.95 12.52 2.88
N PHE A 22 59.27 13.47 2.23
CA PHE A 22 57.86 13.35 1.93
C PHE A 22 57.73 12.17 0.95
N HIS A 23 57.58 10.96 1.47
CA HIS A 23 57.08 9.86 0.66
C HIS A 23 55.64 10.24 0.32
N SER A 24 55.38 10.54 -0.95
CA SER A 24 54.02 10.61 -1.45
C SER A 24 53.38 9.25 -1.19
N GLU A 25 52.44 9.18 -0.26
CA GLU A 25 51.49 8.06 -0.21
C GLU A 25 50.78 8.07 -1.56
N GLU A 26 51.05 7.06 -2.39
CA GLU A 26 50.33 6.87 -3.64
C GLU A 26 48.86 6.63 -3.29
N ALA A 27 48.06 7.66 -3.53
CA ALA A 27 46.62 7.60 -3.40
C ALA A 27 46.06 6.49 -4.29
N SER A 28 45.45 5.48 -3.69
CA SER A 28 44.45 4.58 -4.30
C SER A 28 44.70 4.11 -5.75
N ALA A 29 45.96 3.98 -6.16
CA ALA A 29 46.34 3.50 -7.47
C ALA A 29 46.83 2.06 -7.35
N CYS A 30 46.70 1.29 -8.41
CA CYS A 30 47.27 -0.05 -8.46
C CYS A 30 48.80 0.06 -8.47
N ALA A 31 49.44 -0.22 -7.34
CA ALA A 31 50.89 -0.14 -7.19
C ALA A 31 51.61 -1.17 -8.09
N TYR A 32 52.87 -0.86 -8.46
CA TYR A 32 53.72 -1.77 -9.24
C TYR A 32 54.14 -3.01 -8.44
N GLU A 33 54.34 -2.84 -7.12
CA GLU A 33 54.60 -3.92 -6.16
C GLU A 33 53.51 -3.93 -5.08
N PRO A 34 52.31 -4.43 -5.38
CA PRO A 34 51.20 -4.40 -4.44
C PRO A 34 51.36 -5.48 -3.38
N LEU A 35 50.75 -5.27 -2.21
CA LEU A 35 50.50 -6.38 -1.28
C LEU A 35 49.47 -7.32 -1.89
N ILE A 36 49.76 -8.62 -1.92
CA ILE A 36 48.81 -9.62 -2.44
C ILE A 36 47.51 -9.55 -1.63
N GLY A 37 46.38 -9.52 -2.33
CA GLY A 37 45.05 -9.36 -1.73
C GLY A 37 44.60 -7.91 -1.52
N SER A 38 45.44 -6.91 -1.81
CA SER A 38 45.01 -5.51 -1.88
C SER A 38 44.07 -5.28 -3.07
N VAL A 39 43.16 -4.31 -2.91
CA VAL A 39 42.20 -3.91 -3.95
C VAL A 39 42.49 -2.48 -4.36
N CYS A 40 42.46 -2.23 -5.67
CA CYS A 40 42.56 -0.90 -6.27
C CYS A 40 41.45 -0.71 -7.32
N TYR A 41 41.22 0.54 -7.72
CA TYR A 41 40.21 0.89 -8.73
C TYR A 41 40.89 1.51 -9.95
N MET A 42 40.41 1.14 -11.13
CA MET A 42 40.89 1.66 -12.41
C MET A 42 39.76 2.31 -13.20
N VAL A 43 40.09 3.39 -13.90
CA VAL A 43 39.19 4.03 -14.89
C VAL A 43 39.14 3.24 -16.20
N THR A 44 40.14 2.39 -16.45
CA THR A 44 40.22 1.51 -17.61
C THR A 44 39.33 0.29 -17.41
N ASP A 45 38.89 -0.31 -18.50
CA ASP A 45 38.10 -1.54 -18.45
C ASP A 45 38.94 -2.74 -17.98
N PHE A 46 40.26 -2.73 -18.13
CA PHE A 46 41.17 -3.83 -17.75
C PHE A 46 41.92 -3.59 -16.42
N CYS A 47 42.38 -4.69 -15.82
CA CYS A 47 43.31 -4.66 -14.68
C CYS A 47 44.78 -4.74 -15.14
N PRO A 48 45.71 -4.02 -14.50
CA PRO A 48 47.14 -4.14 -14.78
C PRO A 48 47.69 -5.55 -14.57
N ARG A 49 48.90 -5.82 -15.09
CA ARG A 49 49.57 -7.11 -14.88
C ARG A 49 49.77 -7.39 -13.39
N GLY A 50 49.55 -8.64 -12.98
CA GLY A 50 49.58 -9.06 -11.57
C GLY A 50 48.27 -8.84 -10.82
N PHE A 51 47.30 -8.15 -11.43
CA PHE A 51 45.95 -7.98 -10.90
C PHE A 51 44.93 -8.77 -11.71
N VAL A 52 43.80 -9.07 -11.07
CA VAL A 52 42.63 -9.71 -11.66
C VAL A 52 41.38 -8.91 -11.29
N ARG A 53 40.36 -8.91 -12.14
CA ARG A 53 39.10 -8.19 -11.83
C ARG A 53 38.43 -8.80 -10.61
N ALA A 54 37.99 -7.95 -9.68
CA ALA A 54 37.22 -8.31 -8.49
C ALA A 54 35.72 -8.39 -8.84
N ASP A 55 35.39 -9.28 -9.77
CA ASP A 55 34.04 -9.49 -10.32
C ASP A 55 33.43 -10.85 -9.89
N GLY A 56 33.93 -11.47 -8.82
CA GLY A 56 33.43 -12.77 -8.34
C GLY A 56 33.89 -13.99 -9.13
N GLN A 57 34.86 -13.84 -10.04
CA GLN A 57 35.36 -14.95 -10.86
C GLN A 57 36.09 -16.03 -10.04
N LEU A 58 36.08 -17.26 -10.53
CA LEU A 58 36.84 -18.37 -9.94
C LEU A 58 38.25 -18.41 -10.51
N LEU A 59 39.23 -18.53 -9.61
CA LEU A 59 40.64 -18.71 -9.93
C LEU A 59 41.13 -20.09 -9.52
N GLN A 60 42.11 -20.59 -10.25
CA GLN A 60 42.78 -21.85 -9.91
C GLN A 60 43.76 -21.62 -8.76
N ILE A 61 43.66 -22.48 -7.73
CA ILE A 61 44.52 -22.44 -6.53
C ILE A 61 45.97 -22.68 -6.92
N ASN A 62 46.25 -23.63 -7.82
CA ASN A 62 47.61 -23.96 -8.23
C ASN A 62 48.38 -22.78 -8.84
N ALA A 63 47.68 -21.86 -9.54
CA ALA A 63 48.26 -20.69 -10.17
C ALA A 63 48.29 -19.45 -9.25
N ASN A 64 47.53 -19.45 -8.15
CA ASN A 64 47.36 -18.29 -7.28
C ASN A 64 47.48 -18.68 -5.79
N GLN A 65 48.44 -19.56 -5.47
CA GLN A 65 48.60 -20.13 -4.12
C GLN A 65 48.79 -19.05 -3.04
N ALA A 66 49.57 -18.00 -3.34
CA ALA A 66 49.81 -16.90 -2.43
C ALA A 66 48.51 -16.16 -2.07
N LEU A 67 47.70 -15.76 -3.06
CA LEU A 67 46.41 -15.12 -2.84
C LEU A 67 45.44 -16.05 -2.09
N PHE A 68 45.38 -17.32 -2.48
CA PHE A 68 44.52 -18.31 -1.82
C PHE A 68 44.86 -18.48 -0.33
N SER A 69 46.14 -18.46 0.04
CA SER A 69 46.54 -18.59 1.45
C SER A 69 46.07 -17.42 2.35
N LEU A 70 45.76 -16.26 1.75
CA LEU A 70 45.28 -15.07 2.46
C LEU A 70 43.75 -15.00 2.50
N VAL A 71 43.11 -15.32 1.37
CA VAL A 71 41.67 -15.13 1.15
C VAL A 71 40.87 -16.40 1.43
N GLY A 72 41.45 -17.58 1.20
CA GLY A 72 40.76 -18.86 1.29
C GLY A 72 39.57 -18.95 0.33
N ASN A 73 38.50 -19.62 0.77
CA ASN A 73 37.27 -19.83 0.00
C ASN A 73 36.14 -18.88 0.41
N ILE A 74 36.47 -17.73 1.01
CA ILE A 74 35.49 -16.79 1.60
C ILE A 74 34.54 -16.21 0.54
N TYR A 75 35.01 -16.03 -0.69
CA TYR A 75 34.24 -15.47 -1.80
C TYR A 75 33.74 -16.54 -2.78
N GLY A 76 33.62 -17.79 -2.32
CA GLY A 76 33.14 -18.92 -3.12
C GLY A 76 34.27 -19.74 -3.75
N GLY A 77 33.90 -20.62 -4.67
CA GLY A 77 34.78 -21.65 -5.25
C GLY A 77 34.71 -23.00 -4.54
N GLN A 78 35.38 -23.99 -5.11
CA GLN A 78 35.44 -25.35 -4.59
C GLN A 78 36.90 -25.77 -4.41
N MET A 79 37.38 -25.73 -3.17
CA MET A 79 38.76 -26.11 -2.83
C MET A 79 39.10 -27.54 -3.28
N SER A 80 38.15 -28.48 -3.18
CA SER A 80 38.32 -29.87 -3.65
C SER A 80 38.51 -29.98 -5.16
N ALA A 81 37.94 -29.04 -5.93
CA ALA A 81 38.12 -28.94 -7.37
C ALA A 81 39.32 -28.04 -7.75
N GLY A 82 40.11 -27.59 -6.77
CA GLY A 82 41.28 -26.74 -6.99
C GLY A 82 40.96 -25.27 -7.28
N THR A 83 39.76 -24.77 -6.94
CA THR A 83 39.33 -23.41 -7.25
C THR A 83 38.93 -22.60 -6.01
N PHE A 84 39.05 -21.28 -6.10
CA PHE A 84 38.55 -20.32 -5.10
C PHE A 84 38.03 -19.05 -5.81
N GLY A 85 37.12 -18.32 -5.17
CA GLY A 85 36.56 -17.07 -5.68
C GLY A 85 37.32 -15.84 -5.20
N VAL A 86 37.35 -14.80 -6.05
CA VAL A 86 37.71 -13.42 -5.64
C VAL A 86 36.45 -12.64 -5.23
N PRO A 87 36.58 -11.50 -4.52
CA PRO A 87 35.42 -10.66 -4.21
C PRO A 87 34.63 -10.25 -5.47
N ASP A 88 33.31 -10.08 -5.35
CA ASP A 88 32.47 -9.44 -6.35
C ASP A 88 32.11 -8.02 -5.87
N LEU A 89 32.79 -7.03 -6.43
CA LEU A 89 32.58 -5.61 -6.11
C LEU A 89 31.65 -4.91 -7.10
N ARG A 90 31.07 -5.64 -8.06
CA ARG A 90 30.11 -5.06 -9.00
C ARG A 90 28.85 -4.68 -8.24
N GLY A 91 28.46 -3.42 -8.41
CA GLY A 91 27.31 -2.85 -7.72
C GLY A 91 27.52 -2.59 -6.22
N ARG A 92 28.75 -2.73 -5.70
CA ARG A 92 29.05 -2.72 -4.26
C ARG A 92 30.19 -1.79 -3.90
N SER A 93 30.09 -1.19 -2.72
CA SER A 93 31.18 -0.44 -2.09
C SER A 93 31.81 -1.30 -1.00
N ALA A 94 33.14 -1.30 -0.90
CA ALA A 94 33.83 -1.98 0.19
C ALA A 94 33.60 -1.22 1.51
N ILE A 95 33.38 -1.97 2.60
CA ILE A 95 33.21 -1.44 3.95
C ILE A 95 34.12 -2.16 4.94
N GLY A 96 34.39 -1.52 6.08
CA GLY A 96 35.15 -2.12 7.17
C GLY A 96 34.44 -3.33 7.79
N VAL A 97 35.22 -4.34 8.17
CA VAL A 97 34.73 -5.51 8.92
C VAL A 97 34.70 -5.23 10.43
N GLY A 98 33.88 -5.98 11.15
CA GLY A 98 33.72 -5.93 12.61
C GLY A 98 32.44 -5.24 13.05
N GLN A 99 32.28 -5.14 14.37
CA GLN A 99 31.22 -4.39 15.03
C GLN A 99 31.85 -3.22 15.78
N GLY A 100 31.60 -2.00 15.31
CA GLY A 100 32.03 -0.76 15.97
C GLY A 100 31.03 -0.28 17.02
N THR A 101 31.48 0.56 17.94
CA THR A 101 30.58 1.25 18.89
C THR A 101 29.58 2.12 18.12
N GLY A 102 28.29 1.90 18.34
CA GLY A 102 27.22 2.60 17.61
C GLY A 102 26.85 1.97 16.26
N LEU A 103 27.48 0.86 15.85
CA LEU A 103 27.07 0.09 14.69
C LEU A 103 26.12 -1.04 15.11
N SER A 104 24.99 -1.15 14.41
CA SER A 104 23.96 -2.16 14.66
C SER A 104 24.29 -3.52 14.04
N VAL A 105 25.23 -3.59 13.12
CA VAL A 105 25.57 -4.80 12.34
C VAL A 105 27.05 -5.13 12.51
N ASN A 106 27.35 -6.37 12.89
CA ASN A 106 28.70 -6.93 12.81
C ASN A 106 28.95 -7.43 11.39
N VAL A 107 29.94 -6.89 10.70
CA VAL A 107 30.26 -7.26 9.31
C VAL A 107 31.44 -8.23 9.28
N VAL A 108 31.26 -9.40 8.68
CA VAL A 108 32.37 -10.35 8.49
C VAL A 108 32.90 -10.32 7.05
N ARG A 109 34.15 -10.74 6.84
CA ARG A 109 34.74 -10.83 5.49
C ARG A 109 33.88 -11.73 4.59
N GLY A 110 33.61 -11.28 3.37
CA GLY A 110 32.78 -12.00 2.40
C GLY A 110 31.27 -11.81 2.58
N GLN A 111 30.82 -11.18 3.67
CA GLN A 111 29.40 -10.92 3.86
C GLN A 111 28.93 -9.84 2.88
N MET A 112 27.96 -10.19 2.05
CA MET A 112 27.23 -9.22 1.23
C MET A 112 26.11 -8.62 2.08
N ILE A 113 26.16 -7.31 2.30
CA ILE A 113 25.12 -6.56 3.00
C ILE A 113 24.60 -5.42 2.13
N GLY A 114 23.40 -4.93 2.46
CA GLY A 114 22.70 -3.92 1.67
C GLY A 114 21.87 -4.52 0.53
N ALA A 115 21.10 -3.67 -0.13
CA ALA A 115 20.26 -4.02 -1.27
C ALA A 115 20.28 -2.88 -2.30
N GLU A 116 20.19 -3.21 -3.59
CA GLU A 116 20.11 -2.19 -4.64
C GLU A 116 18.69 -1.64 -4.79
N THR A 117 17.68 -2.41 -4.37
CA THR A 117 16.28 -2.01 -4.36
C THR A 117 15.66 -2.28 -3.00
N ALA A 118 14.66 -1.47 -2.65
CA ALA A 118 13.78 -1.71 -1.53
C ALA A 118 12.33 -1.78 -2.02
N THR A 119 11.53 -2.61 -1.36
CA THR A 119 10.08 -2.65 -1.58
C THR A 119 9.40 -2.09 -0.35
N LEU A 120 8.63 -1.02 -0.50
CA LEU A 120 7.84 -0.47 0.60
C LEU A 120 6.59 -1.32 0.80
N THR A 121 6.48 -1.93 1.98
CA THR A 121 5.26 -2.60 2.44
C THR A 121 4.50 -1.70 3.42
N VAL A 122 3.23 -2.01 3.72
CA VAL A 122 2.45 -1.27 4.75
C VAL A 122 3.19 -1.26 6.08
N ASN A 123 3.87 -2.35 6.43
CA ASN A 123 4.64 -2.45 7.67
C ASN A 123 5.87 -1.53 7.69
N ASN A 124 6.33 -1.05 6.52
CA ASN A 124 7.43 -0.09 6.41
C ASN A 124 6.94 1.37 6.41
N LEU A 125 5.63 1.60 6.32
CA LEU A 125 5.05 2.94 6.34
C LEU A 125 4.51 3.24 7.75
N ALA A 126 4.62 4.49 8.17
CA ALA A 126 3.94 4.94 9.37
C ALA A 126 2.42 4.72 9.21
N MET A 127 1.74 4.40 10.32
CA MET A 127 0.29 4.25 10.32
C MET A 127 -0.36 5.55 9.83
N HIS A 128 -1.10 5.45 8.72
CA HIS A 128 -1.81 6.55 8.09
C HIS A 128 -3.17 6.06 7.59
N SER A 129 -4.08 7.00 7.36
CA SER A 129 -5.42 6.75 6.82
C SER A 129 -5.69 7.68 5.64
N HIS A 130 -6.58 7.24 4.75
CA HIS A 130 -7.10 8.07 3.67
C HIS A 130 -8.59 8.34 3.94
N ASP A 131 -8.96 9.62 3.95
CA ASP A 131 -10.36 10.00 3.96
C ASP A 131 -10.96 9.79 2.57
N VAL A 132 -11.96 8.92 2.47
CA VAL A 132 -12.72 8.75 1.24
C VAL A 132 -13.84 9.78 1.24
N THR A 133 -13.62 10.90 0.56
CA THR A 133 -14.72 11.83 0.23
C THR A 133 -15.48 11.28 -0.97
N THR A 134 -16.51 10.45 -0.72
CA THR A 134 -17.51 10.21 -1.75
C THR A 134 -18.33 11.49 -1.90
N VAL A 135 -18.06 12.26 -2.94
CA VAL A 135 -19.00 13.30 -3.37
C VAL A 135 -20.19 12.55 -3.92
N GLN A 136 -21.25 12.41 -3.12
CA GLN A 136 -22.55 12.09 -3.69
C GLN A 136 -22.83 13.20 -4.70
N PRO A 137 -23.00 12.89 -6.01
CA PRO A 137 -23.32 13.92 -6.97
C PRO A 137 -24.53 14.66 -6.41
N ALA A 138 -24.39 15.99 -6.28
CA ALA A 138 -25.54 16.82 -6.01
C ALA A 138 -26.60 16.38 -7.03
N ASN A 139 -27.82 16.08 -6.58
CA ASN A 139 -29.00 15.77 -7.40
C ASN A 139 -29.38 14.28 -7.64
N ASP A 140 -28.85 13.29 -6.90
CA ASP A 140 -29.51 11.97 -6.85
C ASP A 140 -30.75 12.01 -5.96
N ASN A 141 -31.78 12.71 -6.43
CA ASN A 141 -33.10 12.63 -5.86
C ASN A 141 -33.65 11.23 -6.15
N VAL A 142 -33.57 10.33 -5.16
CA VAL A 142 -34.33 9.06 -5.17
C VAL A 142 -35.81 9.42 -5.14
N THR A 143 -36.38 9.59 -6.33
CA THR A 143 -37.80 9.90 -6.51
C THR A 143 -38.55 8.59 -6.43
N ILE A 144 -39.13 8.30 -5.27
CA ILE A 144 -40.06 7.19 -5.11
C ILE A 144 -41.44 7.75 -5.44
N PRO A 145 -42.02 7.44 -6.62
CA PRO A 145 -43.36 7.88 -6.93
C PRO A 145 -44.31 7.24 -5.92
N ALA A 146 -45.02 8.05 -5.13
CA ALA A 146 -46.16 7.56 -4.38
C ALA A 146 -47.19 7.06 -5.39
N ILE A 147 -47.52 5.77 -5.36
CA ILE A 147 -48.61 5.21 -6.15
C ILE A 147 -49.85 5.21 -5.25
N PRO A 148 -50.85 6.08 -5.47
CA PRO A 148 -52.11 5.99 -4.76
C PRO A 148 -52.79 4.68 -5.13
N GLY A 149 -53.09 3.84 -4.14
CA GLY A 149 -53.87 2.62 -4.33
C GLY A 149 -55.27 2.78 -3.76
N THR A 150 -56.28 2.31 -4.48
CA THR A 150 -57.65 2.18 -3.95
C THR A 150 -57.84 0.79 -3.37
N LEU A 151 -58.28 0.69 -2.10
CA LEU A 151 -58.74 -0.57 -1.52
C LEU A 151 -60.27 -0.64 -1.62
N SER A 152 -60.79 -1.58 -2.41
CA SER A 152 -62.22 -1.87 -2.45
C SER A 152 -62.59 -2.78 -1.30
N VAL A 153 -63.37 -2.27 -0.36
CA VAL A 153 -63.92 -3.05 0.76
C VAL A 153 -65.41 -3.26 0.51
N ALA A 154 -65.84 -4.52 0.43
CA ALA A 154 -67.27 -4.86 0.41
C ALA A 154 -67.81 -4.86 1.85
N ALA A 155 -68.80 -4.01 2.12
CA ALA A 155 -69.49 -3.96 3.40
C ALA A 155 -70.99 -4.24 3.21
N THR A 156 -71.58 -4.95 4.16
CA THR A 156 -73.02 -5.22 4.22
C THR A 156 -73.62 -4.48 5.41
N LEU A 157 -74.61 -3.63 5.16
CA LEU A 157 -75.37 -2.96 6.24
C LEU A 157 -76.69 -3.71 6.47
N PRO A 158 -77.03 -4.07 7.72
CA PRO A 158 -78.32 -4.68 8.04
C PRO A 158 -79.44 -3.64 7.95
N LEU A 159 -80.55 -4.00 7.28
CA LEU A 159 -81.73 -3.14 7.17
C LEU A 159 -82.67 -3.35 8.35
N SER A 160 -83.05 -2.26 9.01
CA SER A 160 -84.18 -2.27 9.95
C SER A 160 -85.48 -2.05 9.20
N THR A 161 -86.47 -2.91 9.46
CA THR A 161 -87.85 -2.74 8.96
C THR A 161 -88.80 -2.19 10.03
N THR A 162 -88.25 -1.84 11.20
CA THR A 162 -88.97 -1.20 12.29
C THR A 162 -88.68 0.30 12.33
N ALA A 163 -89.65 1.07 12.82
CA ALA A 163 -89.48 2.51 13.02
C ALA A 163 -88.27 2.78 13.95
N PRO A 164 -87.42 3.77 13.63
CA PRO A 164 -86.32 4.13 14.50
C PRO A 164 -86.86 4.64 15.85
N SER A 165 -86.19 4.27 16.94
CA SER A 165 -86.53 4.67 18.32
C SER A 165 -86.46 6.19 18.54
N SER A 166 -85.82 6.93 17.63
CA SER A 166 -85.73 8.39 17.62
C SER A 166 -86.92 9.09 16.96
N GLY A 167 -87.99 8.37 16.61
CA GLY A 167 -89.18 8.93 15.99
C GLY A 167 -89.04 9.09 14.47
N GLY A 168 -89.74 8.24 13.74
CA GLY A 168 -89.85 8.26 12.27
C GLY A 168 -90.84 7.20 11.81
N ALA A 169 -91.52 7.41 10.68
CA ALA A 169 -92.48 6.43 10.17
C ALA A 169 -91.76 5.16 9.69
N ALA A 170 -92.37 4.00 9.91
CA ALA A 170 -91.92 2.77 9.27
C ALA A 170 -92.00 2.94 7.73
N PRO A 171 -90.99 2.48 6.96
CA PRO A 171 -90.99 2.63 5.51
C PRO A 171 -92.25 2.02 4.85
N ILE A 172 -92.87 2.74 3.92
CA ILE A 172 -94.12 2.33 3.23
C ILE A 172 -93.81 1.89 1.80
N ALA A 173 -94.33 0.73 1.39
CA ALA A 173 -94.11 0.13 0.07
C ALA A 173 -94.45 1.12 -1.06
N GLY A 174 -93.54 1.24 -2.04
CA GLY A 174 -93.76 2.01 -3.26
C GLY A 174 -93.52 3.53 -3.17
N LEU A 175 -93.22 4.11 -2.00
CA LEU A 175 -92.97 5.56 -1.88
C LEU A 175 -91.57 5.92 -1.37
N ASN A 176 -90.99 5.18 -0.42
CA ASN A 176 -89.69 5.53 0.15
C ASN A 176 -88.92 4.27 0.61
N TYR A 177 -88.03 3.75 -0.25
CA TYR A 177 -87.01 2.78 0.16
C TYR A 177 -85.59 3.16 -0.31
N LEU A 178 -85.36 4.48 -0.44
CA LEU A 178 -84.08 5.18 -0.67
C LEU A 178 -83.72 5.34 -2.16
N SER A 179 -84.00 6.52 -2.74
CA SER A 179 -83.24 6.98 -3.91
C SER A 179 -81.77 7.12 -3.51
N ALA A 180 -80.83 6.66 -4.35
CA ALA A 180 -79.39 6.56 -4.06
C ALA A 180 -78.89 7.60 -3.04
N ILE A 181 -78.64 7.16 -1.81
CA ILE A 181 -78.03 8.01 -0.78
C ILE A 181 -76.52 7.93 -0.98
N SER A 182 -75.86 9.07 -1.04
CA SER A 182 -74.43 9.15 -0.77
C SER A 182 -74.27 9.62 0.67
N ALA A 183 -73.52 8.86 1.47
CA ALA A 183 -73.20 9.23 2.84
C ALA A 183 -71.70 9.18 3.03
N THR A 184 -71.18 10.09 3.84
CA THR A 184 -69.81 10.02 4.32
C THR A 184 -69.77 9.09 5.53
N VAL A 185 -68.98 8.03 5.45
CA VAL A 185 -68.74 7.12 6.57
C VAL A 185 -67.43 7.56 7.24
N PRO A 186 -67.40 7.80 8.55
CA PRO A 186 -66.15 8.01 9.28
C PRO A 186 -65.33 6.70 9.23
N VAL A 187 -64.11 6.78 8.71
CA VAL A 187 -63.17 5.65 8.70
C VAL A 187 -61.86 6.13 9.31
N GLY A 188 -61.63 5.82 10.58
CA GLY A 188 -60.56 6.44 11.37
C GLY A 188 -60.79 7.94 11.55
N ALA A 189 -59.78 8.78 11.28
CA ALA A 189 -59.83 10.23 11.43
C ALA A 189 -60.35 10.99 10.19
N GLY A 190 -60.76 10.28 9.13
CA GLY A 190 -61.25 10.87 7.87
C GLY A 190 -62.66 10.44 7.51
N THR A 191 -63.26 11.12 6.53
CA THR A 191 -64.60 10.83 6.01
C THR A 191 -64.50 10.28 4.58
N GLN A 192 -65.08 9.11 4.31
CA GLN A 192 -65.05 8.47 2.99
C GLN A 192 -66.45 8.42 2.38
N ASN A 193 -66.57 8.63 1.06
CA ASN A 193 -67.85 8.48 0.36
C ASN A 193 -68.22 7.00 0.22
N ALA A 194 -69.41 6.64 0.69
CA ALA A 194 -70.05 5.35 0.43
C ALA A 194 -71.19 5.55 -0.57
N THR A 195 -71.20 4.73 -1.63
CA THR A 195 -72.32 4.69 -2.59
C THR A 195 -73.07 3.38 -2.40
N PHE A 196 -74.35 3.48 -2.04
CA PHE A 196 -75.21 2.32 -1.86
C PHE A 196 -75.89 1.99 -3.19
N LYS A 197 -75.60 0.82 -3.78
CA LYS A 197 -76.15 0.46 -5.08
C LYS A 197 -77.56 -0.14 -4.95
N GLY A 198 -78.52 0.56 -5.55
CA GLY A 198 -79.86 0.06 -5.94
C GLY A 198 -80.70 -0.64 -4.87
N PRO A 199 -81.38 0.09 -3.97
CA PRO A 199 -82.24 -0.54 -2.97
C PRO A 199 -83.72 -0.38 -3.39
N TYR A 200 -84.28 -1.46 -3.93
CA TYR A 200 -85.72 -1.76 -4.01
C TYR A 200 -86.70 -0.60 -4.26
N VAL A 201 -87.02 -0.35 -5.54
CA VAL A 201 -88.02 0.66 -5.94
C VAL A 201 -89.48 0.17 -5.85
N GLN A 202 -89.74 -1.13 -5.62
CA GLN A 202 -91.10 -1.67 -5.77
C GLN A 202 -91.59 -2.68 -4.71
N SER A 203 -90.72 -3.37 -3.96
CA SER A 203 -91.16 -4.34 -2.93
C SER A 203 -90.35 -4.25 -1.64
N LYS A 204 -91.02 -4.47 -0.50
CA LYS A 204 -90.40 -4.44 0.84
C LYS A 204 -89.38 -5.59 0.96
N PRO A 205 -88.11 -5.32 1.32
CA PRO A 205 -87.13 -6.38 1.56
C PRO A 205 -87.48 -7.22 2.80
N ALA A 206 -87.09 -8.50 2.78
CA ALA A 206 -87.30 -9.41 3.90
C ALA A 206 -86.51 -8.96 5.14
N ALA A 207 -86.97 -9.35 6.34
CA ALA A 207 -86.26 -9.07 7.59
C ALA A 207 -84.85 -9.70 7.55
N GLY A 208 -83.82 -8.90 7.85
CA GLY A 208 -82.42 -9.32 7.79
C GLY A 208 -81.75 -9.15 6.42
N ALA A 209 -82.41 -8.57 5.43
CA ALA A 209 -81.78 -8.19 4.17
C ALA A 209 -80.62 -7.21 4.41
N THR A 210 -79.54 -7.38 3.64
CA THR A 210 -78.38 -6.49 3.67
C THR A 210 -78.24 -5.78 2.32
N LEU A 211 -77.82 -4.51 2.35
CA LEU A 211 -77.49 -3.78 1.12
C LEU A 211 -75.97 -3.84 0.89
N PRO A 212 -75.52 -4.19 -0.33
CA PRO A 212 -74.12 -4.06 -0.69
C PRO A 212 -73.76 -2.58 -0.81
N ALA A 213 -72.71 -2.17 -0.10
CA ALA A 213 -72.12 -0.85 -0.24
C ALA A 213 -70.71 -0.97 -0.85
N ASP A 214 -70.45 -0.18 -1.88
CA ASP A 214 -69.09 0.02 -2.37
C ASP A 214 -68.49 1.19 -1.56
N VAL A 215 -67.51 0.90 -0.70
CA VAL A 215 -66.77 1.92 0.07
C VAL A 215 -65.39 2.08 -0.56
N THR A 216 -65.07 3.30 -1.01
CA THR A 216 -63.73 3.61 -1.50
C THR A 216 -62.91 4.22 -0.35
N VAL A 217 -61.95 3.45 0.16
CA VAL A 217 -60.99 3.96 1.15
C VAL A 217 -59.77 4.49 0.41
N SER A 218 -59.52 5.79 0.51
CA SER A 218 -58.29 6.43 0.04
C SER A 218 -57.35 6.61 1.22
N GLY A 219 -56.14 6.11 1.10
CA GLY A 219 -55.08 6.28 2.10
C GLY A 219 -53.75 6.49 1.42
N SER A 220 -52.85 7.22 2.08
CA SER A 220 -51.46 7.32 1.65
C SER A 220 -50.69 6.17 2.30
N PRO A 221 -50.07 5.24 1.54
CA PRO A 221 -49.29 4.18 2.15
C PRO A 221 -48.08 4.79 2.87
N THR A 222 -47.88 4.44 4.15
CA THR A 222 -46.62 4.72 4.84
C THR A 222 -45.54 3.86 4.21
N ILE A 223 -44.61 4.49 3.48
CA ILE A 223 -43.44 3.80 2.93
C ILE A 223 -42.60 3.30 4.11
N PRO A 224 -42.35 1.98 4.24
CA PRO A 224 -41.50 1.48 5.31
C PRO A 224 -40.08 2.02 5.15
N THR A 225 -39.39 2.25 6.27
CA THR A 225 -37.96 2.58 6.25
C THR A 225 -37.18 1.46 5.55
N PHE A 226 -36.49 1.81 4.46
CA PHE A 226 -35.46 0.96 3.89
C PHE A 226 -34.11 1.68 3.99
N SER A 227 -33.07 0.93 4.34
CA SER A 227 -31.72 1.46 4.53
C SER A 227 -30.89 1.26 3.26
N PHE A 228 -30.29 2.33 2.75
CA PHE A 228 -29.28 2.25 1.70
C PHE A 228 -27.92 1.93 2.35
N LYS A 229 -27.34 0.78 2.02
CA LYS A 229 -25.95 0.47 2.41
C LYS A 229 -25.04 1.01 1.29
N VAL A 230 -24.33 2.10 1.56
CA VAL A 230 -23.21 2.52 0.69
C VAL A 230 -22.16 1.39 0.73
N PRO A 231 -21.70 0.88 -0.42
CA PRO A 231 -20.67 -0.15 -0.44
C PRO A 231 -19.41 0.37 0.26
N GLU A 232 -18.80 -0.49 1.06
CA GLU A 232 -17.50 -0.23 1.68
C GLU A 232 -16.47 -0.05 0.56
N VAL A 233 -15.92 1.16 0.45
CA VAL A 233 -14.85 1.45 -0.52
C VAL A 233 -13.53 1.08 0.15
N VAL A 234 -13.05 -0.14 -0.13
CA VAL A 234 -11.71 -0.54 0.30
C VAL A 234 -10.71 0.09 -0.67
N VAL A 235 -9.95 1.08 -0.18
CA VAL A 235 -8.82 1.64 -0.91
C VAL A 235 -7.71 0.59 -0.87
N GLY A 236 -7.43 -0.05 -2.00
CA GLY A 236 -6.36 -1.04 -2.10
C GLY A 236 -4.98 -0.42 -1.89
N ASN A 237 -4.01 -1.27 -1.56
CA ASN A 237 -2.60 -0.87 -1.51
C ASN A 237 -2.14 -0.26 -2.84
N THR A 238 -1.74 1.01 -2.80
CA THR A 238 -1.15 1.68 -3.95
C THR A 238 0.31 1.25 -4.12
N GLY A 239 0.78 1.13 -5.37
CA GLY A 239 2.19 0.82 -5.68
C GLY A 239 2.51 -0.64 -5.98
N ALA A 240 1.53 -1.56 -5.92
CA ALA A 240 1.66 -2.95 -6.41
C ALA A 240 2.89 -3.74 -5.92
N ASN A 241 3.49 -3.36 -4.77
CA ASN A 241 4.77 -3.89 -4.27
C ASN A 241 5.93 -3.76 -5.28
N THR A 242 5.93 -2.72 -6.12
CA THR A 242 7.03 -2.48 -7.05
C THR A 242 8.29 -2.05 -6.28
N PRO A 243 9.45 -2.69 -6.52
CA PRO A 243 10.71 -2.24 -5.93
C PRO A 243 11.11 -0.88 -6.51
N PHE A 244 11.68 -0.03 -5.67
CA PHE A 244 12.34 1.21 -6.11
C PHE A 244 13.84 1.14 -5.79
N SER A 245 14.64 1.83 -6.60
CA SER A 245 16.09 1.92 -6.41
C SER A 245 16.39 2.71 -5.14
N VAL A 246 17.27 2.17 -4.30
CA VAL A 246 17.82 2.85 -3.12
C VAL A 246 19.31 3.14 -3.28
N ARG A 247 19.83 3.07 -4.51
CA ARG A 247 21.25 3.34 -4.78
C ARG A 247 21.54 4.83 -4.70
N ASP A 248 22.56 5.17 -3.93
CA ASP A 248 23.17 6.49 -3.99
C ASP A 248 23.82 6.73 -5.37
N PRO A 249 23.97 7.99 -5.80
CA PRO A 249 24.76 8.31 -6.99
C PRO A 249 26.17 7.74 -6.88
N ALA A 250 26.56 6.90 -7.85
CA ALA A 250 27.87 6.26 -7.88
C ALA A 250 28.46 6.31 -9.29
N LEU A 251 29.79 6.38 -9.37
CA LEU A 251 30.55 6.27 -10.61
C LEU A 251 31.22 4.89 -10.65
N GLY A 252 30.99 4.15 -11.75
CA GLY A 252 31.60 2.84 -11.95
C GLY A 252 33.09 2.96 -12.27
N LEU A 253 33.92 2.25 -11.50
CA LEU A 253 35.33 2.00 -11.79
C LEU A 253 35.57 0.49 -11.79
N THR A 254 36.59 0.03 -12.51
CA THR A 254 36.97 -1.38 -12.52
C THR A 254 37.75 -1.70 -11.25
N ALA A 255 37.18 -2.53 -10.39
CA ALA A 255 37.85 -3.01 -9.19
C ALA A 255 38.81 -4.17 -9.54
N CYS A 256 40.04 -4.07 -9.06
CA CYS A 256 41.10 -5.03 -9.32
C CYS A 256 41.72 -5.50 -8.01
N ILE A 257 41.94 -6.81 -7.86
CA ILE A 257 42.62 -7.41 -6.71
C ILE A 257 44.01 -7.91 -7.13
N ALA A 258 45.02 -7.63 -6.31
CA ALA A 258 46.39 -8.08 -6.53
C ALA A 258 46.50 -9.60 -6.33
N ALA A 259 46.74 -10.33 -7.42
CA ALA A 259 46.98 -11.78 -7.40
C ALA A 259 48.48 -12.11 -7.28
N GLN A 260 49.35 -11.17 -7.66
CA GLN A 260 50.81 -11.26 -7.60
C GLN A 260 51.35 -10.00 -6.93
N GLY A 261 52.47 -10.11 -6.20
CA GLY A 261 53.06 -8.99 -5.48
C GLY A 261 53.80 -9.43 -4.22
N ILE A 262 53.94 -8.52 -3.26
CA ILE A 262 54.57 -8.77 -1.97
C ILE A 262 53.58 -9.52 -1.08
N TYR A 263 54.03 -10.63 -0.48
CA TYR A 263 53.22 -11.36 0.50
C TYR A 263 53.14 -10.57 1.81
N PRO A 264 51.94 -10.23 2.33
CA PRO A 264 51.82 -9.50 3.59
C PRO A 264 52.23 -10.40 4.76
N GLU A 265 53.20 -9.94 5.54
CA GLU A 265 53.60 -10.60 6.80
C GLU A 265 52.51 -10.40 7.85
N ARG A 266 52.17 -11.46 8.58
CA ARG A 266 51.28 -11.35 9.74
C ARG A 266 52.11 -10.89 10.93
N PRO A 267 51.72 -9.81 11.64
CA PRO A 267 52.38 -9.40 12.87
C PRO A 267 52.24 -10.43 13.99
#